data_AF-A0A2D9BBW0-F1
#
_entry.id   AF-A0A2D9BBW0-F1
#
_cell.length_a   1.000
_cell.length_b   1.000
_cell.length_c   1.000
_cell.angle_alpha   90.00
_cell.angle_beta   90.00
_cell.angle_gamma   90.00
#
_symmetry.space_group_name_H-M   'P 1'
#
loop_
_entity.id
_entity.type
_entity.pdbx_description
1 polymer ?
#
loop_
_entity_poly.entity_id
_entity_poly.type
_entity_poly.pdbx_seq_one_letter_code
_entity_poly.pdbx_strand_id
1 'polypeptide(L)'
;IIAKTKSGTIASVIFGVAIATALMPPLCTVGYGLAIGNFQYAGGALYLFSINAVFIALSTFIVSKLLRFPLVRYANSKRRRRTAQIASLIALIVMVPSVILFINLLDQQLFENKTKEFVKKVIKYEGTEVVKSTQDFKTKDIEVYLIGRPVPQSTINEWLSQMDEVEMLQDANLRIYQGTDQSGELAEKLSSDVKAGILEDLYVRNEQAIKDKNTRIDFLENEIAKLRIKDIPFEELSKEVKAVYKNIEQFSFSRRVTTNFAKTDTLPVIYVSWAKTVSTKEKTEKNQALFDWLKIKLKVDTLLVQETP
;
A
#
# COMPACT_ATOMS: atom_id res chain seq x y z
N ILE A 1 -27.81 -16.16 11.58
CA ILE A 1 -28.83 -15.74 12.58
C ILE A 1 -29.53 -14.48 12.09
N ILE A 2 -30.22 -14.56 10.96
CA ILE A 2 -31.04 -13.46 10.41
C ILE A 2 -32.30 -14.11 9.85
N ALA A 3 -33.21 -14.48 10.75
CA ALA A 3 -34.53 -14.99 10.38
C ALA A 3 -35.57 -14.01 10.92
N LYS A 4 -36.34 -13.41 9.99
CA LYS A 4 -37.58 -12.66 10.20
C LYS A 4 -37.70 -11.90 11.52
N THR A 5 -37.22 -10.67 11.57
CA THR A 5 -37.63 -9.71 12.61
C THR A 5 -38.12 -8.42 11.99
N LYS A 6 -39.23 -7.87 12.52
CA LYS A 6 -39.80 -6.57 12.12
C LYS A 6 -38.70 -5.51 12.14
N SER A 7 -38.73 -4.56 11.19
CA SER A 7 -37.70 -3.52 10.99
C SER A 7 -37.25 -2.79 12.29
N GLY A 8 -38.14 -2.61 13.28
CA GLY A 8 -37.78 -2.03 14.59
C GLY A 8 -37.00 -2.95 15.54
N THR A 9 -37.11 -4.27 15.42
CA THR A 9 -36.44 -5.25 16.30
C THR A 9 -34.99 -5.49 15.89
N ILE A 10 -34.64 -5.29 14.61
CA ILE A 10 -33.27 -5.45 14.10
C ILE A 10 -32.31 -4.49 14.81
N ALA A 11 -32.72 -3.22 15.01
CA ALA A 11 -31.93 -2.24 15.74
C ALA A 11 -31.64 -2.69 17.19
N SER A 12 -32.66 -3.17 17.92
CA SER A 12 -32.47 -3.65 19.30
C SER A 12 -31.53 -4.85 19.40
N VAL A 13 -31.54 -5.75 18.41
CA VAL A 13 -30.64 -6.92 18.39
C VAL A 13 -29.20 -6.48 18.13
N ILE A 14 -28.98 -5.56 17.18
CA ILE A 14 -27.63 -5.05 16.88
C ILE A 14 -27.02 -4.35 18.10
N PHE A 15 -27.79 -3.49 18.78
CA PHE A 15 -27.32 -2.83 20.00
C PHE A 15 -27.04 -3.85 21.13
N GLY A 16 -27.91 -4.85 21.30
CA GLY A 16 -27.71 -5.91 22.29
C GLY A 16 -26.44 -6.73 22.04
N VAL A 17 -26.19 -7.11 20.78
CA VAL A 17 -24.98 -7.85 20.38
C VAL A 17 -23.72 -6.99 20.57
N ALA A 18 -23.75 -5.72 20.20
CA ALA A 18 -22.62 -4.80 20.39
C ALA A 18 -22.25 -4.65 21.88
N ILE A 19 -23.24 -4.52 22.77
CA ILE A 19 -23.01 -4.44 24.21
C ILE A 19 -22.46 -5.77 24.75
N ALA A 20 -23.05 -6.89 24.33
CA ALA A 20 -22.63 -8.22 24.79
C ALA A 20 -21.19 -8.56 24.34
N THR A 21 -20.82 -8.22 23.10
CA THR A 21 -19.46 -8.45 22.57
C THR A 21 -18.40 -7.60 23.27
N ALA A 22 -18.75 -6.40 23.73
CA ALA A 22 -17.85 -5.55 24.52
C ALA A 22 -17.70 -6.01 25.98
N LEU A 23 -18.70 -6.68 26.56
CA LEU A 23 -18.73 -7.06 27.99
C LEU A 23 -18.40 -8.52 28.26
N MET A 24 -18.71 -9.44 27.34
CA MET A 24 -18.55 -10.88 27.55
C MET A 24 -17.07 -11.30 27.64
N PRO A 25 -16.15 -10.90 26.72
CA PRO A 25 -14.76 -11.34 26.80
C PRO A 25 -14.07 -10.95 28.12
N PRO A 26 -14.16 -9.70 28.61
CA PRO A 26 -13.55 -9.32 29.88
C PRO A 26 -14.12 -10.11 31.06
N LEU A 27 -15.44 -10.31 31.11
CA LEU A 27 -16.09 -11.08 32.17
C LEU A 27 -15.65 -12.55 32.17
N CYS A 28 -15.50 -13.15 30.98
CA CYS A 28 -14.95 -14.50 30.84
C CYS A 28 -13.48 -14.57 31.30
N THR A 29 -12.65 -13.56 30.98
CA THR A 29 -11.27 -13.49 31.45
C THR A 29 -11.18 -13.35 32.96
N VAL A 30 -12.11 -12.63 33.60
CA VAL A 30 -12.22 -12.61 35.08
C VAL A 30 -12.48 -14.02 35.62
N GLY A 31 -13.48 -14.72 35.09
CA GLY A 31 -13.81 -16.07 35.52
C GLY A 31 -12.65 -17.05 35.34
N TYR A 32 -11.95 -16.97 34.20
CA TYR A 32 -10.76 -17.74 33.94
C TYR A 32 -9.62 -17.40 34.92
N GLY A 33 -9.33 -16.11 35.12
CA GLY A 33 -8.29 -15.64 36.04
C GLY A 33 -8.52 -16.09 37.48
N LEU A 34 -9.77 -16.07 37.94
CA LEU A 34 -10.15 -16.59 39.26
C LEU A 34 -9.97 -18.11 39.34
N ALA A 35 -10.32 -18.85 38.29
CA ALA A 35 -10.19 -20.31 38.25
C ALA A 35 -8.72 -20.78 38.33
N ILE A 36 -7.79 -20.03 37.73
CA ILE A 36 -6.35 -20.34 37.77
C ILE A 36 -5.62 -19.66 38.96
N GLY A 37 -6.32 -18.93 39.83
CA GLY A 37 -5.74 -18.22 40.97
C GLY A 37 -4.89 -16.99 40.62
N ASN A 38 -4.96 -16.50 39.38
CA ASN A 38 -4.23 -15.31 38.93
C ASN A 38 -5.06 -14.03 39.15
N PHE A 39 -4.95 -13.48 40.36
CA PHE A 39 -5.66 -12.28 40.76
C PHE A 39 -5.25 -11.02 39.98
N GLN A 40 -4.04 -10.97 39.43
CA GLN A 40 -3.60 -9.84 38.61
C GLN A 40 -4.36 -9.81 37.28
N TYR A 41 -4.49 -10.96 36.62
CA TYR A 41 -5.26 -11.08 35.37
C TYR A 41 -6.76 -10.90 35.61
N ALA A 42 -7.29 -11.51 36.67
CA ALA A 42 -8.69 -11.30 37.05
C ALA A 42 -8.98 -9.83 37.37
N GLY A 43 -8.09 -9.16 38.12
CA GLY A 43 -8.21 -7.75 38.48
C GLY A 43 -8.15 -6.83 37.26
N GLY A 44 -7.20 -7.05 36.35
CA GLY A 44 -7.09 -6.29 35.11
C GLY A 44 -8.32 -6.44 34.21
N ALA A 45 -8.82 -7.67 34.04
CA ALA A 45 -10.03 -7.92 33.27
C ALA A 45 -11.30 -7.34 33.92
N LEU A 46 -11.39 -7.39 35.25
CA LEU A 46 -12.49 -6.80 36.00
C LEU A 46 -12.48 -5.28 35.90
N TYR A 47 -11.31 -4.67 35.89
CA TYR A 47 -11.14 -3.24 35.66
C TYR A 47 -11.63 -2.85 34.27
N LEU A 48 -11.22 -3.59 33.22
CA LEU A 48 -11.69 -3.37 31.85
C LEU A 48 -13.22 -3.50 31.72
N PHE A 49 -13.80 -4.53 32.34
CA PHE A 49 -15.27 -4.69 32.42
C PHE A 49 -15.93 -3.50 33.12
N SER A 50 -15.37 -3.05 34.25
CA SER A 50 -15.91 -1.94 35.04
C SER A 50 -15.88 -0.62 34.26
N ILE A 51 -14.82 -0.36 33.50
CA ILE A 51 -14.74 0.80 32.60
C ILE A 51 -15.90 0.78 31.60
N ASN A 52 -16.08 -0.34 30.88
CA ASN A 52 -17.14 -0.47 29.88
C ASN A 52 -18.54 -0.29 30.49
N ALA A 53 -18.79 -0.89 31.65
CA ALA A 53 -20.06 -0.75 32.36
C ALA A 53 -20.32 0.70 32.83
N VAL A 54 -19.31 1.38 33.39
CA VAL A 54 -19.41 2.76 33.86
C VAL A 54 -19.67 3.72 32.69
N PHE A 55 -19.01 3.54 31.54
CA PHE A 55 -19.25 4.39 30.37
C PHE A 55 -20.64 4.20 29.77
N ILE A 56 -21.17 2.97 29.74
CA ILE A 56 -22.57 2.72 29.31
C ILE A 56 -23.55 3.41 30.28
N ALA A 57 -23.34 3.27 31.59
CA ALA A 57 -24.17 3.92 32.60
C ALA A 57 -24.08 5.45 32.53
N LEU A 58 -22.89 6.01 32.31
CA LEU A 58 -22.67 7.44 32.18
C LEU A 58 -23.32 7.99 30.89
N SER A 59 -23.16 7.30 29.76
CA SER A 59 -23.76 7.69 28.49
C SER A 59 -25.29 7.70 28.57
N THR A 60 -25.88 6.62 29.09
CA THR A 60 -27.34 6.55 29.31
C THR A 60 -27.82 7.63 30.29
N PHE A 61 -27.06 7.94 31.35
CA PHE A 61 -27.36 9.04 32.27
C PHE A 61 -27.34 10.40 31.55
N ILE A 62 -26.28 10.72 30.80
CA ILE A 62 -26.15 11.98 30.05
C ILE A 62 -27.29 12.12 29.04
N VAL A 63 -27.55 11.08 28.23
CA VAL A 63 -28.62 11.07 27.24
C VAL A 63 -29.99 11.23 27.91
N SER A 64 -30.24 10.53 29.03
CA SER A 64 -31.51 10.67 29.75
C SER A 64 -31.75 12.09 30.27
N LYS A 65 -30.68 12.76 30.71
CA LYS A 65 -30.71 14.13 31.21
C LYS A 65 -30.88 15.15 30.08
N LEU A 66 -30.24 14.91 28.94
CA LEU A 66 -30.40 15.70 27.72
C LEU A 66 -31.85 15.64 27.22
N LEU A 67 -32.45 14.45 27.22
CA LEU A 67 -33.84 14.20 26.84
C LEU A 67 -34.87 14.61 27.91
N ARG A 68 -34.41 15.10 29.07
CA ARG A 68 -35.24 15.61 30.18
C ARG A 68 -36.32 14.62 30.65
N PHE A 69 -36.00 13.32 30.73
CA PHE A 69 -36.95 12.36 31.28
C PHE A 69 -37.35 12.74 32.72
N PRO A 70 -38.65 12.65 33.07
CA PRO A 70 -39.12 13.00 34.40
C PRO A 70 -38.52 12.04 35.43
N LEU A 71 -37.75 12.59 36.36
CA LEU A 71 -37.18 11.82 37.46
C LEU A 71 -38.32 11.35 38.37
N VAL A 72 -38.39 10.05 38.65
CA VAL A 72 -39.32 9.49 39.63
C VAL A 72 -39.13 10.24 40.95
N ARG A 73 -40.21 10.80 41.50
CA ARG A 73 -40.18 11.47 42.81
C ARG A 73 -39.89 10.43 43.88
N TYR A 74 -38.61 10.29 44.23
CA TYR A 74 -38.22 9.50 45.39
C TYR A 74 -38.82 10.14 46.63
N ALA A 75 -39.70 9.41 47.34
CA ALA A 75 -40.31 9.86 48.58
C ALA A 75 -39.29 10.19 49.69
N ASN A 76 -38.02 9.79 49.52
CA ASN A 76 -36.98 9.90 50.54
C ASN A 76 -35.71 10.59 50.01
N SER A 77 -35.63 11.92 50.17
CA SER A 77 -34.54 12.79 49.67
C SER A 77 -33.14 12.36 50.16
N LYS A 78 -33.03 11.87 51.41
CA LYS A 78 -31.76 11.40 51.98
C LYS A 78 -31.21 10.16 51.26
N ARG A 79 -32.07 9.20 50.90
CA ARG A 79 -31.66 7.97 50.19
C ARG A 79 -31.21 8.29 48.75
N ARG A 80 -31.94 9.19 48.07
CA ARG A 80 -31.57 9.69 46.73
C ARG A 80 -30.18 10.34 46.73
N ARG A 81 -29.89 11.21 47.70
CA ARG A 81 -28.61 11.91 47.79
C ARG A 81 -27.44 10.93 48.05
N ARG A 82 -27.63 9.95 48.93
CA ARG A 82 -26.62 8.91 49.20
C ARG A 82 -26.33 8.05 47.98
N THR A 83 -27.36 7.56 47.28
CA THR A 83 -27.17 6.75 46.06
C THR A 83 -26.45 7.53 44.97
N ALA A 84 -26.82 8.80 44.76
CA ALA A 84 -26.13 9.66 43.80
C ALA A 84 -24.66 9.89 44.18
N GLN A 85 -24.35 10.15 45.45
CA GLN A 85 -22.98 10.34 45.94
C GLN A 85 -22.12 9.09 45.74
N ILE A 86 -22.63 7.91 46.08
CA ILE A 86 -21.91 6.63 45.91
C ILE A 86 -21.67 6.36 44.41
N ALA A 87 -22.68 6.55 43.57
CA ALA A 87 -22.55 6.36 42.13
C ALA A 87 -21.52 7.33 41.51
N SER A 88 -21.55 8.60 41.92
CA SER A 88 -20.56 9.59 41.47
C SER A 88 -19.14 9.27 41.95
N LEU A 89 -18.99 8.77 43.18
CA LEU A 89 -17.68 8.38 43.71
C LEU A 89 -17.10 7.19 42.92
N ILE A 90 -17.91 6.15 42.68
CA ILE A 90 -17.49 4.99 41.87
C ILE A 90 -17.12 5.42 40.45
N ALA A 91 -17.94 6.28 39.83
CA ALA A 91 -17.66 6.81 38.50
C ALA A 91 -16.33 7.57 38.45
N LEU A 92 -16.04 8.40 39.46
CA LEU A 92 -14.78 9.15 39.54
C LEU A 92 -13.56 8.23 39.70
N ILE A 93 -13.66 7.23 40.60
CA ILE A 93 -12.58 6.27 40.86
C ILE A 93 -12.23 5.46 39.60
N VAL A 94 -13.22 5.13 38.77
CA VAL A 94 -12.98 4.40 37.51
C VAL A 94 -12.47 5.33 36.41
N MET A 95 -13.04 6.54 36.31
CA MET A 95 -12.76 7.48 35.22
C MET A 95 -11.34 8.07 35.31
N VAL A 96 -10.87 8.48 36.49
CA VAL A 96 -9.58 9.17 36.62
C VAL A 96 -8.41 8.31 36.13
N PRO A 97 -8.23 7.04 36.59
CA PRO A 97 -7.15 6.20 36.09
C PRO A 97 -7.34 5.79 34.63
N SER A 98 -8.59 5.72 34.14
CA SER A 98 -8.87 5.43 32.73
C SER A 98 -8.37 6.55 31.81
N VAL A 99 -8.59 7.81 32.20
CA VAL A 99 -8.09 8.96 31.45
C VAL A 99 -6.56 8.97 31.42
N ILE A 100 -5.91 8.69 32.55
CA ILE A 100 -4.44 8.59 32.62
C ILE A 100 -3.93 7.47 31.71
N LEU A 101 -4.53 6.27 31.79
CA LEU A 101 -4.15 5.13 30.95
C LEU A 101 -4.35 5.45 29.47
N PHE A 102 -5.45 6.14 29.13
CA PHE A 102 -5.73 6.57 27.77
C PHE A 102 -4.66 7.54 27.24
N ILE A 103 -4.26 8.54 28.03
CA ILE A 103 -3.20 9.49 27.65
C ILE A 103 -1.89 8.73 27.42
N ASN A 104 -1.49 7.85 28.33
CA ASN A 104 -0.27 7.05 28.18
C ASN A 104 -0.29 6.17 26.93
N LEU A 105 -1.43 5.53 26.63
CA LEU A 105 -1.61 4.74 25.43
C LEU A 105 -1.56 5.60 24.17
N LEU A 106 -2.17 6.79 24.21
CA LEU A 106 -2.15 7.72 23.10
C LEU A 106 -0.72 8.20 22.81
N ASP A 107 0.02 8.60 23.85
CA ASP A 107 1.41 9.04 23.72
C ASP A 107 2.30 7.92 23.17
N GLN A 108 2.13 6.69 23.65
CA GLN A 108 2.83 5.53 23.11
C GLN A 108 2.53 5.33 21.61
N GLN A 109 1.24 5.38 21.23
CA GLN A 109 0.84 5.21 19.83
C GLN A 109 1.35 6.35 18.94
N LEU A 110 1.33 7.58 19.43
CA LEU A 110 1.86 8.74 18.71
C LEU A 110 3.37 8.61 18.52
N PHE A 111 4.11 8.23 19.57
CA PHE A 111 5.55 7.95 19.48
C PHE A 111 5.84 6.87 18.44
N GLU A 112 5.19 5.70 18.53
CA GLU A 112 5.39 4.60 17.58
C GLU A 112 5.09 5.00 16.13
N ASN A 113 3.99 5.72 15.91
CA ASN A 113 3.61 6.17 14.57
C ASN A 113 4.56 7.23 14.02
N LYS A 114 5.01 8.18 14.86
CA LYS A 114 5.96 9.22 14.47
C LYS A 114 7.34 8.62 14.19
N THR A 115 7.79 7.66 14.96
CA THR A 115 9.03 6.91 14.69
C THR A 115 8.95 6.19 13.35
N LYS A 116 7.87 5.45 13.07
CA LYS A 116 7.69 4.77 11.77
C LYS A 116 7.67 5.77 10.60
N GLU A 117 7.01 6.90 10.77
CA GLU A 117 6.96 7.97 9.77
C GLU A 117 8.36 8.58 9.54
N PHE A 118 9.09 8.87 10.61
CA PHE A 118 10.45 9.40 10.59
C PHE A 118 11.40 8.44 9.86
N VAL A 119 11.46 7.16 10.28
CA VAL A 119 12.32 6.14 9.66
C VAL A 119 12.00 6.00 8.17
N LYS A 120 10.72 6.02 7.79
CA LYS A 120 10.32 5.87 6.39
C LYS A 120 10.62 7.09 5.52
N LYS A 121 10.55 8.31 6.07
CA LYS A 121 10.69 9.56 5.30
C LYS A 121 12.10 10.12 5.33
N VAL A 122 12.73 10.14 6.49
CA VAL A 122 14.01 10.82 6.77
C VAL A 122 15.19 9.89 6.58
N ILE A 123 15.12 8.65 7.10
CA ILE A 123 16.22 7.69 7.01
C ILE A 123 16.25 7.07 5.61
N LYS A 124 16.90 7.79 4.70
CA LYS A 124 17.15 7.36 3.33
C LYS A 124 18.55 7.77 2.92
N TYR A 125 19.30 6.83 2.37
CA TYR A 125 20.62 7.07 1.81
C TYR A 125 20.81 6.22 0.55
N GLU A 126 21.49 6.77 -0.45
CA GLU A 126 21.63 6.12 -1.74
C GLU A 126 22.44 4.81 -1.62
N GLY A 127 21.81 3.68 -1.96
CA GLY A 127 22.41 2.37 -1.84
C GLY A 127 22.37 1.77 -0.44
N THR A 128 21.55 2.32 0.45
CA THR A 128 21.27 1.77 1.79
C THR A 128 19.78 1.58 1.97
N GLU A 129 19.40 0.42 2.51
CA GLU A 129 18.01 0.06 2.79
C GLU A 129 17.81 -0.19 4.28
N VAL A 130 16.67 0.27 4.80
CA VAL A 130 16.23 0.00 6.18
C VAL A 130 15.63 -1.41 6.22
N VAL A 131 16.29 -2.31 6.93
CA VAL A 131 15.88 -3.70 7.05
C VAL A 131 14.88 -3.90 8.19
N LYS A 132 15.15 -3.24 9.32
CA LYS A 132 14.32 -3.32 10.52
C LYS A 132 14.42 -2.02 11.28
N SER A 133 13.33 -1.64 11.93
CA SER A 133 13.34 -0.63 12.97
C SER A 133 12.54 -1.14 14.17
N THR A 134 13.07 -0.93 15.36
CA THR A 134 12.44 -1.26 16.63
C THR A 134 12.41 0.00 17.48
N GLN A 135 11.39 0.15 18.30
CA GLN A 135 11.27 1.30 19.19
C GLN A 135 10.71 0.87 20.54
N ASP A 136 11.21 1.50 21.61
CA ASP A 136 10.71 1.32 22.98
C ASP A 136 10.26 2.67 23.53
N PHE A 137 8.97 2.81 23.84
CA PHE A 137 8.41 4.05 24.37
C PHE A 137 8.89 4.37 25.80
N LYS A 138 9.23 3.36 26.60
CA LYS A 138 9.66 3.55 28.00
C LYS A 138 11.09 4.07 28.07
N THR A 139 12.00 3.51 27.27
CA THR A 139 13.40 3.97 27.21
C THR A 139 13.62 5.08 26.19
N LYS A 140 12.61 5.34 25.35
CA LYS A 140 12.68 6.23 24.17
C LYS A 140 13.79 5.83 23.19
N ASP A 141 14.20 4.56 23.17
CA ASP A 141 15.19 4.08 22.20
C ASP A 141 14.53 3.80 20.85
N ILE A 142 15.19 4.24 19.77
CA ILE A 142 14.83 3.93 18.38
C ILE A 142 16.03 3.25 17.75
N GLU A 143 15.90 1.97 17.47
CA GLU A 143 16.94 1.18 16.81
C GLU A 143 16.60 1.02 15.33
N VAL A 144 17.56 1.30 14.45
CA VAL A 144 17.39 1.16 13.00
C VAL A 144 18.54 0.35 12.44
N TYR A 145 18.20 -0.70 11.70
CA TYR A 145 19.12 -1.67 11.14
C TYR A 145 19.22 -1.44 9.63
N LEU A 146 20.41 -1.07 9.18
CA LEU A 146 20.69 -0.69 7.80
C LEU A 146 21.56 -1.74 7.10
N ILE A 147 21.28 -1.99 5.82
CA ILE A 147 22.12 -2.82 4.94
C ILE A 147 22.46 -2.05 3.66
N GLY A 148 23.62 -2.35 3.07
CA GLY A 148 24.09 -1.71 1.84
C GLY A 148 25.32 -0.86 2.09
N ARG A 149 25.38 0.32 1.45
CA ARG A 149 26.51 1.24 1.61
C ARG A 149 26.56 1.77 3.05
N PRO A 150 27.75 1.91 3.65
CA PRO A 150 27.88 2.51 4.97
C PRO A 150 27.50 4.00 4.89
N VAL A 151 26.59 4.41 5.76
CA VAL A 151 26.12 5.77 5.91
C VAL A 151 27.15 6.56 6.73
N PRO A 152 27.66 7.70 6.22
CA PRO A 152 28.58 8.55 6.96
C PRO A 152 27.95 9.14 8.23
N GLN A 153 28.78 9.36 9.25
CA GLN A 153 28.33 9.95 10.53
C GLN A 153 27.71 11.35 10.37
N SER A 154 28.13 12.13 9.38
CA SER A 154 27.51 13.44 9.08
C SER A 154 26.03 13.31 8.74
N THR A 155 25.65 12.32 7.92
CA THR A 155 24.25 12.06 7.55
C THR A 155 23.45 11.52 8.73
N ILE A 156 24.06 10.70 9.58
CA ILE A 156 23.41 10.23 10.82
C ILE A 156 23.14 11.42 11.76
N ASN A 157 24.06 12.37 11.88
CA ASN A 157 23.88 13.59 12.65
C ASN A 157 22.78 14.51 12.06
N GLU A 158 22.64 14.55 10.73
CA GLU A 158 21.52 15.24 10.08
C GLU A 158 20.18 14.59 10.43
N TRP A 159 20.11 13.25 10.43
CA TRP A 159 18.89 12.54 10.85
C TRP A 159 18.57 12.77 12.31
N LEU A 160 19.56 12.78 13.21
CA LEU A 160 19.39 13.14 14.61
C LEU A 160 18.82 14.56 14.75
N SER A 161 19.37 15.53 14.02
CA SER A 161 18.88 16.91 14.04
C SER A 161 17.42 17.01 13.57
N GLN A 162 17.06 16.29 12.50
CA GLN A 162 15.67 16.23 12.00
C GLN A 162 14.72 15.48 12.94
N MET A 163 15.24 14.53 13.73
CA MET A 163 14.45 13.84 14.75
C MET A 163 14.08 14.78 15.89
N ASP A 164 15.01 15.64 16.32
CA ASP A 164 14.79 16.64 17.36
C ASP A 164 13.77 17.71 16.96
N GLU A 165 13.56 17.94 15.66
CA GLU A 165 12.48 18.81 15.18
C GLU A 165 11.09 18.20 15.39
N VAL A 166 10.99 16.88 15.55
CA VAL A 166 9.73 16.19 15.81
C VAL A 166 9.44 16.21 17.31
N GLU A 167 8.45 16.99 17.73
CA GLU A 167 8.06 17.18 19.14
C GLU A 167 7.96 15.86 19.94
N MET A 168 7.39 14.81 19.34
CA MET A 168 7.23 13.50 20.01
C MET A 168 8.54 12.68 20.12
N LEU A 169 9.60 13.04 19.39
CA LEU A 169 10.87 12.30 19.32
C LEU A 169 12.08 13.06 19.89
N GLN A 170 11.87 14.26 20.43
CA GLN A 170 12.94 15.15 20.95
C GLN A 170 13.88 14.52 21.98
N ASP A 171 13.38 13.61 22.82
CA ASP A 171 14.18 12.92 23.83
C ASP A 171 14.51 11.48 23.43
N ALA A 172 14.32 11.11 22.16
CA ALA A 172 14.54 9.76 21.69
C ALA A 172 16.02 9.51 21.40
N ASN A 173 16.50 8.31 21.71
CA ASN A 173 17.86 7.89 21.40
C ASN A 173 17.85 7.09 20.10
N LEU A 174 18.32 7.69 18.99
CA LEU A 174 18.46 7.00 17.72
C LEU A 174 19.78 6.21 17.68
N ARG A 175 19.67 4.89 17.55
CA ARG A 175 20.80 3.97 17.39
C ARG A 175 20.75 3.35 16.00
N ILE A 176 21.78 3.62 15.21
CA ILE A 176 21.93 3.08 13.86
C ILE A 176 22.91 1.92 13.91
N TYR A 177 22.46 0.74 13.48
CA TYR A 177 23.30 -0.45 13.33
C TYR A 177 23.52 -0.72 11.85
N GLN A 178 24.78 -0.85 11.43
CA GLN A 178 25.15 -1.03 10.02
C GLN A 178 25.88 -2.35 9.81
N GLY A 179 25.70 -2.95 8.63
CA GLY A 179 26.37 -4.21 8.23
C GLY A 179 27.89 -4.24 8.35
N THR A 180 28.54 -3.07 8.48
CA THR A 180 29.98 -2.91 8.63
C THR A 180 30.47 -2.87 10.07
N ASP A 181 29.58 -2.86 11.06
CA ASP A 181 29.97 -2.83 12.48
C ASP A 181 30.71 -4.12 12.82
N GLN A 182 32.02 -3.99 13.05
CA GLN A 182 32.98 -5.10 13.20
C GLN A 182 32.82 -5.89 14.51
N SER A 183 31.91 -5.46 15.37
CA SER A 183 31.40 -6.24 16.49
C SER A 183 30.25 -7.11 15.95
N GLY A 184 30.37 -8.43 16.00
CA GLY A 184 29.32 -9.39 15.60
C GLY A 184 27.94 -9.23 16.28
N GLU A 185 27.71 -8.15 17.02
CA GLU A 185 26.48 -7.75 17.69
C GLU A 185 25.29 -7.61 16.72
N LEU A 186 25.49 -7.11 15.50
CA LEU A 186 24.44 -7.09 14.47
C LEU A 186 24.06 -8.53 14.06
N ALA A 187 25.05 -9.42 13.91
CA ALA A 187 24.83 -10.81 13.52
C ALA A 187 24.23 -11.66 14.66
N GLU A 188 24.46 -11.27 15.91
CA GLU A 188 23.94 -11.91 17.13
C GLU A 188 22.50 -11.43 17.47
N LYS A 189 22.19 -10.14 17.25
CA LYS A 189 20.83 -9.57 17.44
C LYS A 189 19.86 -9.90 16.30
N LEU A 190 20.37 -10.13 15.08
CA LEU A 190 19.61 -10.80 14.03
C LEU A 190 19.65 -12.31 14.28
N SER A 191 18.74 -12.80 15.14
CA SER A 191 18.51 -14.24 15.32
C SER A 191 18.28 -14.95 13.99
N SER A 192 18.50 -16.27 13.93
CA SER A 192 18.28 -17.11 12.74
C SER A 192 16.89 -16.89 12.13
N ASP A 193 15.89 -16.76 13.00
CA ASP A 193 14.48 -16.64 12.61
C ASP A 193 14.18 -15.26 11.99
N VAL A 194 14.86 -14.22 12.49
CA VAL A 194 14.77 -12.85 11.95
C VAL A 194 15.48 -12.76 10.59
N LYS A 195 16.64 -13.42 10.41
CA LYS A 195 17.31 -13.49 9.10
C LYS A 195 16.45 -14.17 8.04
N ALA A 196 15.80 -15.28 8.38
CA ALA A 196 14.94 -16.02 7.46
C ALA A 196 13.71 -15.18 7.05
N GLY A 197 12.99 -14.60 8.01
CA GLY A 197 11.80 -13.78 7.73
C GLY A 197 12.10 -12.49 6.97
N ILE A 198 13.24 -11.85 7.23
CA ILE A 198 13.70 -10.66 6.49
C ILE A 198 14.05 -11.01 5.06
N LEU A 199 14.78 -12.11 4.84
CA LEU A 199 15.19 -12.51 3.49
C LEU A 199 13.97 -12.89 2.65
N GLU A 200 12.98 -13.54 3.25
CA GLU A 200 11.70 -13.85 2.62
C GLU A 200 10.92 -12.57 2.27
N ASP A 201 10.74 -11.63 3.21
CA ASP A 201 10.00 -10.37 2.95
C ASP A 201 10.70 -9.50 1.89
N LEU A 202 12.04 -9.41 1.91
CA LEU A 202 12.81 -8.70 0.89
C LEU A 202 12.72 -9.38 -0.48
N TYR A 203 12.78 -10.71 -0.53
CA TYR A 203 12.66 -11.46 -1.78
C TYR A 203 11.28 -11.26 -2.40
N VAL A 204 10.21 -11.43 -1.61
CA VAL A 204 8.82 -11.28 -2.05
C VAL A 204 8.54 -9.86 -2.54
N ARG A 205 8.98 -8.83 -1.80
CA ARG A 205 8.80 -7.43 -2.21
C ARG A 205 9.57 -7.08 -3.47
N ASN A 206 10.80 -7.57 -3.61
CA ASN A 206 11.58 -7.35 -4.83
C ASN A 206 10.95 -8.07 -6.03
N GLU A 207 10.49 -9.30 -5.88
CA GLU A 207 9.79 -10.03 -6.93
C GLU A 207 8.54 -9.27 -7.39
N GLN A 208 7.75 -8.76 -6.43
CA GLN A 208 6.55 -7.99 -6.72
C GLN A 208 6.88 -6.66 -7.41
N ALA A 209 7.88 -5.93 -6.94
CA ALA A 209 8.32 -4.67 -7.57
C ALA A 209 8.87 -4.89 -8.99
N ILE A 210 9.58 -6.01 -9.23
CA ILE A 210 10.05 -6.39 -10.57
C ILE A 210 8.85 -6.71 -11.48
N LYS A 211 7.88 -7.48 -10.98
CA LYS A 211 6.67 -7.84 -11.73
C LYS A 211 5.84 -6.60 -12.12
N ASP A 212 5.67 -5.66 -11.19
CA ASP A 212 4.94 -4.41 -11.45
C ASP A 212 5.68 -3.54 -12.48
N LYS A 213 7.01 -3.44 -12.37
CA LYS A 213 7.85 -2.75 -13.36
C LYS A 213 7.78 -3.41 -14.74
N ASN A 214 7.85 -4.74 -14.82
CA ASN A 214 7.71 -5.47 -16.08
C ASN A 214 6.35 -5.24 -16.73
N THR A 215 5.27 -5.30 -15.95
CA THR A 215 3.92 -4.99 -16.44
C THR A 215 3.83 -3.57 -16.99
N ARG A 216 4.51 -2.60 -16.34
CA ARG A 216 4.59 -1.22 -16.83
C ARG A 216 5.42 -1.10 -18.11
N ILE A 217 6.52 -1.84 -18.22
CA ILE A 217 7.34 -1.91 -19.44
C ILE A 217 6.50 -2.47 -20.59
N ASP A 218 5.84 -3.61 -20.40
CA ASP A 218 4.96 -4.21 -21.42
C ASP A 218 3.86 -3.23 -21.87
N PHE A 219 3.25 -2.51 -20.94
CA PHE A 219 2.25 -1.49 -21.27
C PHE A 219 2.85 -0.34 -22.10
N LEU A 220 4.02 0.18 -21.71
CA LEU A 220 4.69 1.27 -22.41
C LEU A 220 5.21 0.84 -23.77
N GLU A 221 5.75 -0.36 -23.91
CA GLU A 221 6.15 -0.94 -25.19
C GLU A 221 4.96 -1.07 -26.14
N ASN A 222 3.80 -1.50 -25.62
CA ASN A 222 2.55 -1.55 -26.40
C ASN A 222 2.07 -0.15 -26.83
N GLU A 223 2.19 0.87 -25.97
CA GLU A 223 1.85 2.25 -26.34
C GLU A 223 2.83 2.85 -27.36
N ILE A 224 4.14 2.63 -27.21
CA ILE A 224 5.15 3.02 -28.20
C ILE A 224 4.90 2.31 -29.54
N ALA A 225 4.56 1.02 -29.50
CA ALA A 225 4.21 0.26 -30.69
C ALA A 225 2.99 0.86 -31.41
N LYS A 226 1.97 1.33 -30.67
CA LYS A 226 0.82 2.05 -31.23
C LYS A 226 1.18 3.43 -31.79
N LEU A 227 2.05 4.18 -31.11
CA LEU A 227 2.46 5.52 -31.55
C LEU A 227 3.30 5.49 -32.84
N ARG A 228 4.16 4.47 -33.01
CA ARG A 228 4.92 4.21 -34.26
C ARG A 228 4.03 3.90 -35.48
N ILE A 229 2.72 3.73 -35.31
CA ILE A 229 1.77 3.48 -36.40
C ILE A 229 1.41 4.77 -37.15
N LYS A 230 1.67 5.95 -36.58
CA LYS A 230 1.28 7.25 -37.15
C LYS A 230 2.27 7.88 -38.14
N ASP A 231 3.46 7.30 -38.35
CA ASP A 231 4.60 8.00 -38.97
C ASP A 231 4.82 7.76 -40.47
N ILE A 232 4.02 6.92 -41.15
CA ILE A 232 4.16 6.74 -42.61
C ILE A 232 3.15 7.66 -43.31
N PRO A 233 3.58 8.72 -44.02
CA PRO A 233 2.71 9.60 -44.78
C PRO A 233 2.25 8.89 -46.07
N PHE A 234 1.40 7.87 -45.91
CA PHE A 234 0.97 6.99 -46.99
C PHE A 234 0.29 7.77 -48.12
N GLU A 235 -0.45 8.82 -47.79
CA GLU A 235 -1.11 9.67 -48.78
C GLU A 235 -0.09 10.37 -49.71
N GLU A 236 0.95 10.99 -49.16
CA GLU A 236 2.01 11.63 -49.94
C GLU A 236 2.80 10.60 -50.76
N LEU A 237 3.13 9.46 -50.14
CA LEU A 237 3.83 8.36 -50.79
C LEU A 237 3.05 7.82 -51.98
N SER A 238 1.72 7.65 -51.84
CA SER A 238 0.85 7.16 -52.91
C SER A 238 0.82 8.10 -54.12
N LYS A 239 0.81 9.42 -53.87
CA LYS A 239 0.81 10.46 -54.92
C LYS A 239 2.12 10.44 -55.70
N GLU A 240 3.26 10.32 -55.02
CA GLU A 240 4.57 10.23 -55.66
C GLU A 240 4.74 8.95 -56.48
N VAL A 241 4.35 7.80 -55.93
CA VAL A 241 4.43 6.51 -56.63
C VAL A 241 3.57 6.54 -57.89
N LYS A 242 2.37 7.12 -57.84
CA LYS A 242 1.50 7.25 -59.03
C LYS A 242 2.08 8.21 -60.08
N ALA A 243 2.81 9.25 -59.67
CA ALA A 243 3.46 10.19 -60.58
C ALA A 243 4.63 9.54 -61.34
N VAL A 244 5.43 8.71 -60.66
CA VAL A 244 6.58 8.01 -61.25
C VAL A 244 6.15 6.80 -62.07
N TYR A 245 5.21 6.01 -61.57
CA TYR A 245 4.79 4.73 -62.17
C TYR A 245 3.34 4.81 -62.66
N LYS A 246 3.16 5.32 -63.88
CA LYS A 246 1.83 5.54 -64.49
C LYS A 246 0.97 4.27 -64.60
N ASN A 247 1.61 3.11 -64.79
CA ASN A 247 0.98 1.81 -65.02
C ASN A 247 0.67 1.02 -63.74
N ILE A 248 0.83 1.62 -62.55
CA ILE A 248 0.34 1.02 -61.30
C ILE A 248 -1.17 1.26 -61.20
N GLU A 249 -1.92 0.19 -61.01
CA GLU A 249 -3.37 0.21 -60.80
C GLU A 249 -3.72 0.35 -59.32
N GLN A 250 -2.98 -0.33 -58.44
CA GLN A 250 -3.22 -0.32 -57.00
C GLN A 250 -1.91 -0.24 -56.23
N PHE A 251 -1.90 0.57 -55.18
CA PHE A 251 -0.81 0.71 -54.24
C PHE A 251 -1.39 0.66 -52.83
N SER A 252 -0.93 -0.30 -52.03
CA SER A 252 -1.44 -0.53 -50.68
C SER A 252 -0.29 -0.76 -49.71
N PHE A 253 -0.48 -0.40 -48.45
CA PHE A 253 0.48 -0.62 -47.39
C PHE A 253 -0.19 -1.41 -46.26
N SER A 254 0.50 -2.43 -45.74
CA SER A 254 0.10 -3.14 -44.53
C SER A 254 1.31 -3.40 -43.65
N ARG A 255 1.07 -3.68 -42.37
CA ARG A 255 2.10 -4.22 -41.47
C ARG A 255 1.74 -5.67 -41.16
N ARG A 256 2.63 -6.59 -41.50
CA ARG A 256 2.45 -8.00 -41.19
C ARG A 256 3.15 -8.31 -39.87
N VAL A 257 2.39 -8.74 -38.88
CA VAL A 257 2.93 -9.28 -37.63
C VAL A 257 3.48 -10.66 -37.93
N THR A 258 4.75 -10.90 -37.58
CA THR A 258 5.42 -12.18 -37.76
C THR A 258 6.04 -12.60 -36.44
N THR A 259 5.97 -13.88 -36.11
CA THR A 259 6.61 -14.42 -34.91
C THR A 259 7.43 -15.65 -35.28
N ASN A 260 8.59 -15.81 -34.64
CA ASN A 260 9.36 -17.06 -34.65
C ASN A 260 9.15 -17.86 -33.36
N PHE A 261 8.06 -17.58 -32.63
CA PHE A 261 7.71 -18.15 -31.32
C PHE A 261 8.64 -17.78 -30.15
N ALA A 262 9.72 -17.02 -30.40
CA ALA A 262 10.59 -16.44 -29.37
C ALA A 262 10.49 -14.91 -29.33
N LYS A 263 10.23 -14.27 -30.47
CA LYS A 263 10.07 -12.83 -30.61
C LYS A 263 8.98 -12.53 -31.64
N THR A 264 8.08 -11.63 -31.29
CA THR A 264 7.10 -11.08 -32.23
C THR A 264 7.65 -9.79 -32.82
N ASP A 265 7.66 -9.70 -34.15
CA ASP A 265 8.14 -8.56 -34.91
C ASP A 265 7.07 -8.08 -35.91
N THR A 266 7.21 -6.85 -36.41
CA THR A 266 6.29 -6.26 -37.39
C THR A 266 7.05 -5.82 -38.63
N LEU A 267 6.70 -6.40 -39.78
CA LEU A 267 7.32 -6.08 -41.05
C LEU A 267 6.40 -5.19 -41.91
N PRO A 268 6.88 -4.05 -42.44
CA PRO A 268 6.13 -3.27 -43.41
C PRO A 268 6.07 -4.02 -44.75
N VAL A 269 4.86 -4.18 -45.28
CA VAL A 269 4.59 -4.84 -46.55
C VAL A 269 3.86 -3.86 -47.47
N ILE A 270 4.39 -3.69 -48.68
CA ILE A 270 3.79 -2.87 -49.72
C ILE A 270 3.26 -3.80 -50.80
N TYR A 271 1.99 -3.60 -51.16
CA TYR A 271 1.35 -4.32 -52.25
C TYR A 271 1.19 -3.42 -53.45
N VAL A 272 1.54 -3.94 -54.62
CA VAL A 272 1.46 -3.21 -55.89
C VAL A 272 0.75 -4.08 -56.92
N SER A 273 -0.27 -3.53 -57.56
CA SER A 273 -0.88 -4.13 -58.75
C SER A 273 -0.47 -3.34 -59.98
N TRP A 274 0.08 -4.03 -60.98
CA TRP A 274 0.46 -3.45 -62.27
C TRP A 274 -0.60 -3.74 -63.33
N ALA A 275 -0.79 -2.81 -64.26
CA ALA A 275 -1.68 -2.99 -65.40
C ALA A 275 -1.35 -4.27 -66.19
N LYS A 276 -2.38 -4.93 -66.71
CA LYS A 276 -2.27 -6.20 -67.46
C LYS A 276 -1.38 -6.13 -68.71
N THR A 277 -1.07 -4.92 -69.16
CA THR A 277 -0.20 -4.64 -70.32
C THR A 277 1.30 -4.67 -69.99
N VAL A 278 1.69 -4.75 -68.71
CA VAL A 278 3.09 -4.78 -68.27
C VAL A 278 3.61 -6.23 -68.26
N SER A 279 4.72 -6.49 -68.95
CA SER A 279 5.31 -7.82 -69.02
C SER A 279 5.88 -8.29 -67.68
N THR A 280 5.88 -9.61 -67.43
CA THR A 280 6.36 -10.19 -66.16
C THR A 280 7.80 -9.77 -65.82
N LYS A 281 8.68 -9.69 -66.83
CA LYS A 281 10.06 -9.24 -66.66
C LYS A 281 10.14 -7.78 -66.21
N GLU A 282 9.33 -6.92 -66.82
CA GLU A 282 9.26 -5.49 -66.50
C GLU A 282 8.66 -5.25 -65.09
N LYS A 283 7.71 -6.08 -64.64
CA LYS A 283 7.19 -6.03 -63.28
C LYS A 283 8.26 -6.33 -62.24
N THR A 284 9.08 -7.37 -62.46
CA THR A 284 10.18 -7.73 -61.54
C THR A 284 11.20 -6.62 -61.41
N GLU A 285 11.64 -6.04 -62.53
CA GLU A 285 12.61 -4.93 -62.55
C GLU A 285 12.04 -3.69 -61.84
N LYS A 286 10.78 -3.33 -62.10
CA LYS A 286 10.12 -2.18 -61.47
C LYS A 286 9.82 -2.39 -59.98
N ASN A 287 9.46 -3.59 -59.57
CA ASN A 287 9.27 -3.93 -58.15
C ASN A 287 10.58 -3.83 -57.38
N GLN A 288 11.70 -4.25 -57.98
CA GLN A 288 13.02 -4.12 -57.36
C GLN A 288 13.43 -2.65 -57.22
N ALA A 289 13.28 -1.86 -58.28
CA ALA A 289 13.58 -0.42 -58.22
C ALA A 289 12.69 0.33 -57.20
N LEU A 290 11.41 -0.03 -57.13
CA LEU A 290 10.47 0.52 -56.15
C LEU A 290 10.86 0.12 -54.72
N PHE A 291 11.27 -1.13 -54.51
CA PHE A 291 11.78 -1.63 -53.23
C PHE A 291 13.00 -0.83 -52.77
N ASP A 292 14.01 -0.65 -53.63
CA ASP A 292 15.24 0.07 -53.29
C ASP A 292 14.96 1.54 -52.94
N TRP A 293 14.06 2.19 -53.70
CA TRP A 293 13.62 3.56 -53.42
C TRP A 293 12.86 3.69 -52.09
N LEU A 294 11.91 2.79 -51.83
CA LEU A 294 11.12 2.77 -50.59
C LEU A 294 11.99 2.49 -49.36
N LYS A 295 13.02 1.63 -49.50
CA LYS A 295 13.98 1.35 -48.44
C LYS A 295 14.72 2.62 -48.00
N ILE A 296 15.17 3.43 -48.97
CA ILE A 296 15.84 4.71 -48.71
C ILE A 296 14.87 5.71 -48.08
N LYS A 297 13.67 5.84 -48.63
CA LYS A 297 12.71 6.87 -48.23
C LYS A 297 12.09 6.61 -46.84
N LEU A 298 11.77 5.36 -46.53
CA LEU A 298 11.15 4.98 -45.26
C LEU A 298 12.17 4.70 -44.15
N LYS A 299 13.48 4.70 -44.47
CA LYS A 299 14.57 4.39 -43.53
C LYS A 299 14.34 3.09 -42.75
N VAL A 300 13.83 2.07 -43.43
CA VAL A 300 13.57 0.74 -42.86
C VAL A 300 14.61 -0.26 -43.35
N ASP A 301 15.11 -1.10 -42.43
CA ASP A 301 16.10 -2.13 -42.78
C ASP A 301 15.46 -3.30 -43.54
N THR A 302 14.17 -3.57 -43.26
CA THR A 302 13.37 -4.65 -43.85
C THR A 302 12.06 -4.11 -44.41
N LEU A 303 11.81 -4.39 -45.68
CA LEU A 303 10.58 -4.09 -46.40
C LEU A 303 10.23 -5.32 -47.25
N LEU A 304 8.97 -5.52 -47.60
CA LEU A 304 8.58 -6.53 -48.57
C LEU A 304 7.64 -5.90 -49.60
N VAL A 305 7.99 -6.00 -50.89
CA VAL A 305 7.12 -5.58 -51.99
C VAL A 305 6.53 -6.84 -52.62
N GLN A 306 5.20 -6.97 -52.62
CA GLN A 306 4.49 -8.10 -53.20
C GLN A 306 3.43 -7.63 -54.19
N GLU A 307 3.10 -8.47 -55.18
CA GLU A 307 1.87 -8.23 -55.94
C GLU A 307 0.66 -8.51 -55.05
N THR A 308 -0.39 -7.71 -55.18
CA THR A 308 -1.68 -8.03 -54.57
C THR A 308 -2.16 -9.39 -55.10
N PRO A 309 -2.67 -10.28 -54.23
CA PRO A 309 -3.31 -11.51 -54.68
C PRO A 309 -4.53 -11.24 -55.58
#